data_AF-A0A959YYS3-F1
#
_entry.id   AF-A0A959YYS3-F1
#
_cell.length_a   1.000
_cell.length_b   1.000
_cell.length_c   1.000
_cell.angle_alpha   90.00
_cell.angle_beta   90.00
_cell.angle_gamma   90.00
#
_symmetry.space_group_name_H-M   'P 1'
#
loop_
_entity.id
_entity.type
_entity.pdbx_description
1 polymer ?
#
loop_
_entity_poly.entity_id
_entity_poly.type
_entity_poly.pdbx_seq_one_letter_code
_entity_poly.pdbx_strand_id
1 'polypeptide(L)'
;MSISHRSLFTLVALGMLGPAFSQGQVLEGGEAARNVAIEKGCSPMDVQDLRVQDRYTDGRTGVEHIYFQQFWQGVPVYHGQVAVHRKSDGTVVAAHSAAIVGLAKRARVSAPALSAEQALSSVLDGLRATGTIRTGEADGPDGRFRFTVDGFSEPP
;
A
#
# COMPACT_ATOMS: atom_id res chain seq x y z
N MET A 1 40.79 12.15 -59.62
CA MET A 1 40.65 12.73 -58.27
C MET A 1 39.42 12.07 -57.66
N SER A 2 39.63 11.00 -56.87
CA SER A 2 38.58 10.06 -56.45
C SER A 2 38.41 10.09 -54.94
N ILE A 3 37.17 10.31 -54.50
CA ILE A 3 36.72 10.35 -53.11
C ILE A 3 36.47 8.92 -52.66
N SER A 4 37.02 8.50 -51.51
CA SER A 4 36.62 7.26 -50.84
C SER A 4 36.24 7.59 -49.40
N HIS A 5 34.96 7.38 -49.07
CA HIS A 5 34.41 7.54 -47.73
C HIS A 5 34.88 6.40 -46.82
N ARG A 6 35.47 6.74 -45.66
CA ARG A 6 35.66 5.80 -44.55
C ARG A 6 34.47 5.95 -43.61
N SER A 7 33.59 4.95 -43.60
CA SER A 7 32.48 4.87 -42.63
C SER A 7 33.04 4.77 -41.22
N LEU A 8 32.70 5.75 -40.38
CA LEU A 8 32.86 5.68 -38.94
C LEU A 8 31.46 5.47 -38.35
N PHE A 9 31.16 4.25 -37.91
CA PHE A 9 29.94 3.96 -37.16
C PHE A 9 30.10 4.56 -35.75
N THR A 10 29.45 5.70 -35.53
CA THR A 10 29.27 6.28 -34.19
C THR A 10 28.26 5.43 -33.43
N LEU A 11 28.72 4.80 -32.36
CA LEU A 11 27.92 4.05 -31.40
C LEU A 11 27.42 5.01 -30.29
N VAL A 12 26.15 5.40 -30.34
CA VAL A 12 25.38 6.06 -29.26
C VAL A 12 23.95 5.50 -29.43
N ALA A 13 23.27 4.91 -28.45
CA ALA A 13 23.15 5.29 -27.06
C ALA A 13 23.07 4.07 -26.13
N LEU A 14 23.80 4.17 -25.03
CA LEU A 14 23.70 3.35 -23.84
C LEU A 14 22.32 3.54 -23.19
N GLY A 15 21.69 2.43 -22.83
CA GLY A 15 20.29 2.37 -22.41
C GLY A 15 19.99 3.20 -21.16
N MET A 16 19.00 4.09 -21.29
CA MET A 16 18.25 4.57 -20.14
C MET A 16 17.32 3.46 -19.65
N LEU A 17 17.87 2.52 -18.89
CA LEU A 17 17.08 1.69 -17.98
C LEU A 17 16.90 2.47 -16.67
N GLY A 18 16.11 3.56 -16.73
CA GLY A 18 15.52 4.08 -15.50
C GLY A 18 14.56 3.03 -14.96
N PRO A 19 14.43 2.84 -13.63
CA PRO A 19 13.32 2.06 -13.11
C PRO A 19 12.05 2.72 -13.65
N ALA A 20 11.32 1.97 -14.47
CA ALA A 20 9.94 2.31 -14.76
C ALA A 20 9.25 2.33 -13.40
N PHE A 21 9.10 3.51 -12.81
CA PHE A 21 7.98 3.73 -11.91
C PHE A 21 6.79 3.27 -12.74
N SER A 22 6.20 2.14 -12.34
CA SER A 22 4.90 1.74 -12.82
C SER A 22 4.08 3.03 -12.84
N GLN A 23 3.76 3.54 -14.02
CA GLN A 23 2.76 4.58 -14.17
C GLN A 23 1.53 3.93 -13.60
N GLY A 24 1.33 4.14 -12.29
CA GLY A 24 0.33 3.45 -11.49
C GLY A 24 -0.95 3.60 -12.27
N GLN A 25 -1.57 2.46 -12.60
CA GLN A 25 -2.86 2.46 -13.24
C GLN A 25 -3.68 3.56 -12.58
N VAL A 26 -4.17 4.52 -13.36
CA VAL A 26 -5.05 5.57 -12.84
C VAL A 26 -6.16 4.80 -12.14
N LEU A 27 -6.09 4.74 -10.82
CA LEU A 27 -7.00 3.92 -10.03
C LEU A 27 -8.37 4.55 -10.28
N GLU A 28 -9.24 3.88 -11.02
CA GLU A 28 -10.60 4.35 -11.18
C GLU A 28 -11.23 4.50 -9.79
N GLY A 29 -11.60 5.74 -9.43
CA GLY A 29 -12.04 6.14 -8.08
C GLY A 29 -10.94 6.63 -7.12
N GLY A 30 -9.67 6.43 -7.44
CA GLY A 30 -8.53 6.83 -6.62
C GLY A 30 -8.30 8.34 -6.57
N GLU A 31 -8.74 9.10 -7.58
CA GLU A 31 -8.75 10.57 -7.50
C GLU A 31 -9.78 11.06 -6.48
N ALA A 32 -11.01 10.57 -6.54
CA ALA A 32 -12.04 10.91 -5.53
C ALA A 32 -11.59 10.52 -4.12
N ALA A 33 -10.92 9.37 -3.96
CA ALA A 33 -10.34 8.93 -2.69
C ALA A 33 -9.26 9.92 -2.18
N ARG A 34 -8.34 10.35 -3.05
CA ARG A 34 -7.32 11.36 -2.68
C ARG A 34 -7.97 12.70 -2.33
N ASN A 35 -8.93 13.15 -3.12
CA ASN A 35 -9.60 14.43 -2.92
C ASN A 35 -10.32 14.48 -1.57
N VAL A 36 -11.16 13.49 -1.25
CA VAL A 36 -11.87 13.45 0.04
C VAL A 36 -10.90 13.37 1.22
N ALA A 37 -9.76 12.69 1.07
CA ALA A 37 -8.76 12.63 2.13
C ALA A 37 -8.02 13.96 2.32
N ILE A 38 -7.67 14.65 1.22
CA ILE A 38 -7.05 15.99 1.26
C ILE A 38 -8.01 17.01 1.87
N GLU A 39 -9.30 16.96 1.52
CA GLU A 39 -10.35 17.78 2.13
C GLU A 39 -10.46 17.56 3.66
N LYS A 40 -10.14 16.36 4.13
CA LYS A 40 -10.10 16.00 5.56
C LYS A 40 -8.75 16.31 6.24
N GLY A 41 -7.81 16.93 5.53
CA GLY A 41 -6.56 17.44 6.09
C GLY A 41 -5.33 16.58 5.80
N CYS A 42 -5.43 15.52 4.99
CA CYS A 42 -4.24 14.82 4.52
C CYS A 42 -3.43 15.71 3.58
N SER A 43 -2.11 15.65 3.71
CA SER A 43 -1.22 16.16 2.66
C SER A 43 -1.22 15.20 1.45
N PRO A 44 -0.83 15.66 0.25
CA PRO A 44 -0.65 14.77 -0.89
C PRO A 44 0.31 13.60 -0.60
N MET A 45 1.32 13.82 0.24
CA MET A 45 2.24 12.75 0.67
C MET A 45 1.55 11.69 1.52
N ASP A 46 0.61 12.07 2.39
CA ASP A 46 -0.09 11.11 3.24
C ASP A 46 -0.90 10.10 2.41
N VAL A 47 -1.37 10.49 1.22
CA VAL A 47 -2.24 9.68 0.36
C VAL A 47 -1.61 9.32 -0.98
N GLN A 48 -0.29 9.40 -1.07
CA GLN A 48 0.45 9.07 -2.30
C GLN A 48 0.38 7.58 -2.65
N ASP A 49 0.25 6.71 -1.63
CA ASP A 49 0.16 5.26 -1.76
C ASP A 49 -1.18 4.79 -1.17
N LEU A 50 -2.25 4.96 -1.94
CA LEU A 50 -3.56 4.36 -1.68
C LEU A 50 -3.73 3.17 -2.62
N ARG A 51 -4.06 2.00 -2.09
CA ARG A 51 -4.27 0.77 -2.86
C ARG A 51 -5.67 0.24 -2.63
N VAL A 52 -6.31 -0.33 -3.67
CA VAL A 52 -7.64 -0.94 -3.52
C VAL A 52 -7.51 -2.16 -2.59
N GLN A 53 -8.26 -2.15 -1.50
CA GLN A 53 -8.37 -3.26 -0.55
C GLN A 53 -9.54 -4.17 -0.91
N ASP A 54 -10.68 -3.56 -1.27
CA ASP A 54 -11.89 -4.30 -1.64
C ASP A 54 -12.72 -3.49 -2.65
N ARG A 55 -13.49 -4.19 -3.47
CA ARG A 55 -14.37 -3.62 -4.50
C ARG A 55 -15.52 -4.57 -4.79
N TYR A 56 -16.75 -4.06 -4.70
CA TYR A 56 -17.94 -4.79 -5.12
C TYR A 56 -19.05 -3.86 -5.59
N THR A 57 -19.97 -4.38 -6.37
CA THR A 57 -21.17 -3.66 -6.80
C THR A 57 -22.40 -4.22 -6.08
N ASP A 58 -23.19 -3.34 -5.48
CA ASP A 58 -24.49 -3.69 -4.91
C ASP A 58 -25.47 -4.06 -6.03
N GLY A 59 -25.90 -5.31 -6.07
CA GLY A 59 -26.81 -5.83 -7.11
C GLY A 59 -28.22 -5.21 -7.10
N ARG A 60 -28.63 -4.55 -6.00
CA ARG A 60 -29.93 -3.89 -5.88
C ARG A 60 -29.88 -2.43 -6.34
N THR A 61 -28.79 -1.73 -6.03
CA THR A 61 -28.68 -0.28 -6.31
C THR A 61 -27.80 0.04 -7.53
N GLY A 62 -26.96 -0.91 -7.96
CA GLY A 62 -25.95 -0.70 -9.00
C GLY A 62 -24.79 0.18 -8.56
N VAL A 63 -24.69 0.51 -7.27
CA VAL A 63 -23.58 1.32 -6.72
C VAL A 63 -22.36 0.43 -6.54
N GLU A 64 -21.24 0.87 -7.09
CA GLU A 64 -19.93 0.28 -6.83
C GLU A 64 -19.33 0.89 -5.56
N HIS A 65 -18.92 0.04 -4.63
CA HIS A 65 -18.22 0.37 -3.40
C HIS A 65 -16.74 0.01 -3.59
N ILE A 66 -15.85 0.99 -3.44
CA ILE A 66 -14.40 0.82 -3.56
C ILE A 66 -13.76 1.27 -2.26
N TYR A 67 -13.01 0.37 -1.62
CA TYR A 67 -12.27 0.64 -0.39
C TYR A 67 -10.78 0.68 -0.69
N PHE A 68 -10.11 1.73 -0.22
CA PHE A 68 -8.69 1.96 -0.38
C PHE A 68 -8.00 1.87 0.98
N GLN A 69 -6.90 1.14 1.04
CA GLN A 69 -5.98 1.08 2.16
C GLN A 69 -4.84 2.08 1.92
N GLN A 70 -4.58 2.94 2.90
CA GLN A 70 -3.43 3.85 2.94
C GLN A 70 -2.18 3.06 3.30
N PHE A 71 -1.10 3.34 2.60
CA PHE A 71 0.23 2.82 2.85
C PHE A 71 1.20 3.96 3.12
N TRP A 72 2.16 3.69 3.99
CA TRP A 72 3.29 4.56 4.24
C TRP A 72 4.57 3.75 4.11
N GLN A 73 5.40 4.11 3.12
CA GLN A 73 6.67 3.41 2.87
C GLN A 73 6.51 1.89 2.73
N GLY A 74 5.43 1.44 2.09
CA GLY A 74 5.11 0.02 1.89
C GLY A 74 4.39 -0.67 3.05
N VAL A 75 4.20 0.00 4.19
CA VAL A 75 3.49 -0.55 5.35
C VAL A 75 2.03 -0.05 5.35
N PRO A 76 1.03 -0.94 5.50
CA PRO A 76 -0.36 -0.54 5.59
C PRO A 76 -0.59 0.24 6.89
N VAL A 77 -1.21 1.41 6.76
CA VAL A 77 -1.54 2.26 7.90
C VAL A 77 -2.79 1.71 8.58
N TYR A 78 -2.65 1.23 9.81
CA TYR A 78 -3.78 0.76 10.61
C TYR A 78 -4.87 1.84 10.74
N HIS A 79 -6.13 1.48 10.45
CA HIS A 79 -7.29 2.37 10.32
C HIS A 79 -7.21 3.45 9.22
N GLY A 80 -6.13 3.50 8.43
CA GLY A 80 -5.97 4.45 7.33
C GLY A 80 -6.72 3.98 6.09
N GLN A 81 -8.04 4.17 6.04
CA GLN A 81 -8.87 3.71 4.93
C GLN A 81 -9.66 4.85 4.30
N VAL A 82 -9.94 4.73 3.00
CA VAL A 82 -10.79 5.66 2.26
C VAL A 82 -11.82 4.85 1.48
N ALA A 83 -13.08 5.29 1.49
CA ALA A 83 -14.17 4.64 0.77
C ALA A 83 -14.72 5.59 -0.30
N VAL A 84 -14.99 5.05 -1.48
CA VAL A 84 -15.65 5.75 -2.59
C VAL A 84 -16.82 4.90 -3.07
N HIS A 85 -17.97 5.54 -3.22
CA HIS A 85 -19.21 4.94 -3.71
C HIS A 85 -19.62 5.66 -4.98
N ARG A 86 -19.75 4.93 -6.10
CA ARG A 86 -20.08 5.52 -7.41
C ARG A 86 -21.12 4.71 -8.18
N LYS A 87 -21.84 5.39 -9.07
CA LYS A 87 -22.73 4.74 -10.04
C LYS A 87 -21.93 4.17 -11.22
N SER A 88 -22.58 3.35 -12.04
CA SER A 88 -22.01 2.76 -13.26
C SER A 88 -21.55 3.80 -14.30
N ASP A 89 -22.11 5.02 -14.27
CA ASP A 89 -21.68 6.15 -15.11
C ASP A 89 -20.45 6.89 -14.57
N GLY A 90 -19.87 6.43 -13.46
CA GLY A 90 -18.72 7.02 -12.80
C GLY A 90 -19.06 8.12 -11.79
N THR A 91 -20.32 8.54 -11.66
CA THR A 91 -20.75 9.58 -10.72
C THR A 91 -20.50 9.13 -9.28
N VAL A 92 -19.67 9.86 -8.54
CA VAL A 92 -19.46 9.63 -7.11
C VAL A 92 -20.71 10.07 -6.34
N VAL A 93 -21.35 9.13 -5.65
CA VAL A 93 -22.54 9.40 -4.82
C VAL A 93 -22.17 9.66 -3.36
N ALA A 94 -21.05 9.12 -2.90
CA ALA A 94 -20.51 9.37 -1.58
C ALA A 94 -19.02 9.01 -1.52
N ALA A 95 -18.28 9.69 -0.68
CA ALA A 95 -16.90 9.35 -0.34
C ALA A 95 -16.64 9.64 1.14
N HIS A 96 -15.80 8.83 1.77
CA HIS A 96 -15.43 8.98 3.18
C HIS A 96 -13.94 8.70 3.36
N SER A 97 -13.27 9.46 4.23
CA SER A 97 -11.87 9.24 4.56
C SER A 97 -11.66 9.08 6.07
N ALA A 98 -10.96 8.03 6.43
CA ALA A 98 -10.32 7.82 7.73
C ALA A 98 -8.78 7.79 7.59
N ALA A 99 -8.24 8.26 6.46
CA ALA A 99 -6.80 8.29 6.24
C ALA A 99 -6.08 9.13 7.31
N ILE A 100 -4.91 8.67 7.72
CA ILE A 100 -4.13 9.29 8.79
C ILE A 100 -3.29 10.43 8.23
N VAL A 101 -3.36 11.58 8.90
CA VAL A 101 -2.62 12.79 8.54
C VAL A 101 -1.20 12.80 9.14
N GLY A 102 -0.27 13.47 8.45
CA GLY A 102 1.05 13.79 8.98
C GLY A 102 1.97 12.59 9.19
N LEU A 103 1.86 11.57 8.35
CA LEU A 103 2.63 10.32 8.46
C LEU A 103 4.13 10.57 8.42
N ALA A 104 4.60 11.49 7.57
CA ALA A 104 6.01 11.89 7.50
C ALA A 104 6.57 12.40 8.84
N LYS A 105 5.73 13.01 9.69
CA LYS A 105 6.16 13.48 11.02
C LYS A 105 6.15 12.36 12.06
N ARG A 106 5.24 11.38 11.93
CA ARG A 106 4.95 10.34 12.92
C ARG A 106 5.74 9.05 12.72
N ALA A 107 6.01 8.69 11.47
CA ALA A 107 6.67 7.44 11.07
C ALA A 107 7.87 7.74 10.16
N ARG A 108 8.92 8.34 10.76
CA ARG A 108 10.15 8.73 10.04
C ARG A 108 11.10 7.58 9.75
N VAL A 109 11.06 6.54 10.58
CA VAL A 109 11.98 5.40 10.50
C VAL A 109 11.23 4.24 9.86
N SER A 110 11.70 3.80 8.70
CA SER A 110 11.14 2.65 7.98
C SER A 110 11.66 1.31 8.51
N ALA A 111 12.80 1.30 9.21
CA ALA A 111 13.39 0.10 9.77
C ALA A 111 12.79 -0.22 11.15
N PRO A 112 12.21 -1.42 11.36
CA PRO A 112 11.72 -1.85 12.68
C PRO A 112 12.85 -1.90 13.71
N ALA A 113 12.58 -1.43 14.94
CA ALA A 113 13.51 -1.55 16.05
C ALA A 113 13.52 -2.96 16.68
N LEU A 114 12.43 -3.71 16.50
CA LEU A 114 12.26 -5.09 16.95
C LEU A 114 12.05 -5.97 15.73
N SER A 115 12.61 -7.19 15.75
CA SER A 115 12.19 -8.24 14.81
C SER A 115 10.73 -8.62 15.06
N ALA A 116 10.10 -9.25 14.07
CA ALA A 116 8.71 -9.68 14.20
C ALA A 116 8.53 -10.68 15.36
N GLU A 117 9.50 -11.57 15.58
CA GLU A 117 9.55 -12.53 16.69
C GLU A 117 9.70 -11.82 18.04
N GLN A 118 10.56 -10.81 18.12
CA GLN A 118 10.76 -10.03 19.35
C GLN A 118 9.49 -9.24 19.74
N ALA A 119 8.83 -8.65 18.75
CA ALA A 119 7.57 -7.94 18.95
C ALA A 119 6.47 -8.89 19.46
N LEU A 120 6.34 -10.08 18.84
CA LEU A 120 5.37 -11.09 19.28
C LEU A 120 5.70 -11.62 20.69
N SER A 121 6.97 -11.94 20.98
CA SER A 121 7.40 -12.39 22.31
C SER A 121 7.02 -11.36 23.40
N SER A 122 7.24 -10.07 23.13
CA SER A 122 6.89 -8.99 24.07
C SER A 122 5.40 -8.95 24.39
N VAL A 123 4.54 -9.23 23.39
CA VAL A 123 3.09 -9.31 23.57
C VAL A 123 2.70 -10.54 24.40
N LEU A 124 3.28 -11.70 24.10
CA LEU A 124 3.01 -12.95 24.81
C LEU A 124 3.40 -12.88 26.28
N ASP A 125 4.56 -12.30 26.58
CA ASP A 125 5.04 -12.09 27.95
C ASP A 125 4.07 -11.19 28.72
N GLY A 126 3.62 -10.09 28.11
CA GLY A 126 2.63 -9.18 28.68
C GLY A 126 1.29 -9.83 28.96
N LEU A 127 0.86 -10.76 28.09
CA LEU A 127 -0.36 -11.55 28.26
C LEU A 127 -0.20 -12.76 29.18
N ARG A 128 1.03 -13.07 29.63
CA ARG A 128 1.37 -14.31 30.35
C ARG A 128 0.90 -15.56 29.60
N ALA A 129 0.99 -15.52 28.27
CA ALA A 129 0.64 -16.65 27.43
C ALA A 129 1.67 -17.77 27.63
N THR A 130 1.21 -19.03 27.65
CA THR A 130 2.07 -20.21 27.82
C THR A 130 2.42 -20.88 26.50
N GLY A 131 1.90 -20.37 25.39
CA GLY A 131 2.18 -20.89 24.05
C GLY A 131 3.58 -20.52 23.57
N THR A 132 4.10 -21.29 22.61
CA THR A 132 5.45 -21.12 22.06
C THR A 132 5.39 -20.66 20.61
N ILE A 133 6.22 -19.68 20.25
CA ILE A 133 6.43 -19.25 18.86
C ILE A 133 7.54 -20.10 18.25
N ARG A 134 7.31 -20.72 17.09
CA ARG A 134 8.33 -21.52 16.41
C ARG A 134 9.08 -20.73 15.35
N THR A 135 8.34 -20.16 14.39
CA THR A 135 8.93 -19.49 13.23
C THR A 135 7.96 -18.46 12.69
N GLY A 136 8.48 -17.27 12.36
CA GLY A 136 7.78 -16.26 11.59
C GLY A 136 8.28 -16.23 10.15
N GLU A 137 7.36 -16.11 9.20
CA GLU A 137 7.69 -15.83 7.80
C GLU A 137 6.93 -14.60 7.33
N ALA A 138 7.53 -13.83 6.42
CA ALA A 138 6.86 -12.70 5.82
C ALA A 138 5.66 -13.19 4.99
N ASP A 139 4.50 -12.58 5.20
CA ASP A 139 3.23 -12.91 4.54
C ASP A 139 2.84 -11.81 3.56
N GLY A 140 3.52 -11.81 2.41
CA GLY A 140 3.32 -10.83 1.35
C GLY A 140 4.13 -9.54 1.49
N PRO A 141 3.91 -8.56 0.60
CA PRO A 141 4.76 -7.36 0.47
C PRO A 141 4.50 -6.28 1.54
N ASP A 142 3.45 -6.43 2.34
CA ASP A 142 2.90 -5.37 3.20
C ASP A 142 3.46 -5.39 4.64
N GLY A 143 4.63 -5.98 4.85
CA GLY A 143 5.24 -6.10 6.18
C GLY A 143 4.45 -6.98 7.17
N ARG A 144 3.54 -7.82 6.67
CA ARG A 144 2.81 -8.82 7.47
C ARG A 144 3.69 -10.03 7.73
N PHE A 145 3.48 -10.69 8.86
CA PHE A 145 4.16 -11.93 9.22
C PHE A 145 3.14 -12.97 9.66
N ARG A 146 3.35 -14.21 9.23
CA ARG A 146 2.62 -15.38 9.71
C ARG A 146 3.53 -16.16 10.63
N PHE A 147 3.01 -16.52 11.81
CA PHE A 147 3.75 -17.31 12.79
C PHE A 147 3.13 -18.69 12.95
N THR A 148 3.98 -19.70 13.02
CA THR A 148 3.58 -21.01 13.53
C THR A 148 3.72 -21.00 15.04
N VAL A 149 2.65 -21.39 15.74
CA VAL A 149 2.57 -21.32 17.19
C VAL A 149 1.99 -22.62 17.77
N ASP A 150 2.41 -22.99 18.98
CA ASP A 150 1.81 -24.08 19.77
C ASP A 150 1.18 -23.54 21.05
N GLY A 151 0.14 -24.21 21.56
CA GLY A 151 -0.47 -23.85 22.84
C GLY A 151 -1.31 -22.57 22.80
N PHE A 152 -1.63 -22.09 21.60
CA PHE A 152 -2.64 -21.07 21.35
C PHE A 152 -3.89 -21.73 20.77
N SER A 153 -5.06 -21.19 21.08
CA SER A 153 -6.32 -21.65 20.48
C SER A 153 -6.26 -21.47 18.96
N GLU A 154 -6.65 -22.49 18.21
CA GLU A 154 -6.86 -22.34 16.77
C GLU A 154 -8.05 -21.39 16.50
N PRO A 155 -8.02 -20.62 15.41
CA PRO A 155 -9.17 -19.85 14.99
C PRO A 155 -10.37 -20.79 14.72
N PRO A 156 -11.60 -20.40 15.07
CA PRO A 156 -12.81 -21.19 14.80
C PRO A 156 -13.12 -21.31 13.31
#